data_AF-A0A6G5R776-F1
#
_entry.id   AF-A0A6G5R776-F1
#
_cell.length_a   1.000
_cell.length_b   1.000
_cell.length_c   1.000
_cell.angle_alpha   90.00
_cell.angle_beta   90.00
_cell.angle_gamma   90.00
#
_symmetry.space_group_name_H-M   'P 1'
#
loop_
_entity.id
_entity.type
_entity.pdbx_description
1 polymer ?
#
loop_
_entity_poly.entity_id
_entity_poly.type
_entity_poly.pdbx_seq_one_letter_code
_entity_poly.pdbx_strand_id
1 'polypeptide(L)'
;MGLAHKLYKIGILIDDDKTKDMVENHNFKESEYTTLVVDFKIQDDKLIDKPIISKSSLDNLKTFFTKKIGGTSNSYYLYPNYEYQKESDLYKKFQAISHTIKNSIMVYANDKNISLAKIVFDYIDNYKVDELNLKSYQKNDYFLVLLINGKTFYELMPEVLKNYIDEFVEPHIKDKNDKPFLKEQIDIISGKKELCGYSPNIKFFTMDNYDDIFKVQMIDKMPMSKDTAKAIKKGWMFAVNNLKFYYKGLEYIIIPSMLNFDEEVFNDMLYSLKESKNNLESFASREESFIWSLEDQVEKVINIDSLTLDILFTKVNTTNLSVQIFSTLEDIIPSRIRQVANLMKDNYISDSLYVVKNEDQNIKYTYLRDYFRNIEQFKNSNGLKGLENKIFQERIYLAKLLLGYLKIDYLELLKRFEHFREFDAANKKRMNSEKKDVKDWIVYPRKYVENEDKILEFLKKIDAIKDKNGTFF
;
A
#
# COMPACT_ATOMS: atom_id res chain seq x y z
N MET A 1 16.93 2.74 -12.55
CA MET A 1 17.42 1.75 -11.54
C MET A 1 16.28 0.78 -11.23
N GLY A 2 16.54 -0.51 -10.96
CA GLY A 2 15.45 -1.45 -10.63
C GLY A 2 14.82 -1.19 -9.25
N LEU A 3 13.56 -1.61 -9.06
CA LEU A 3 12.80 -1.43 -7.81
C LEU A 3 13.55 -1.93 -6.57
N ALA A 4 14.21 -3.08 -6.63
CA ALA A 4 14.99 -3.64 -5.52
C ALA A 4 16.11 -2.68 -5.07
N HIS A 5 16.81 -2.05 -6.02
CA HIS A 5 17.86 -1.08 -5.70
C HIS A 5 17.26 0.20 -5.08
N LYS A 6 16.13 0.69 -5.60
CA LYS A 6 15.43 1.86 -5.03
C LYS A 6 14.97 1.59 -3.59
N LEU A 7 14.39 0.41 -3.33
CA LEU A 7 13.99 -0.01 -1.98
C LEU A 7 15.18 -0.21 -1.05
N TYR A 8 16.29 -0.76 -1.53
CA TYR A 8 17.53 -0.87 -0.76
C TYR A 8 18.01 0.51 -0.27
N LYS A 9 18.04 1.52 -1.16
CA LYS A 9 18.45 2.89 -0.82
C LYS A 9 17.55 3.55 0.23
N ILE A 10 16.25 3.28 0.21
CA ILE A 10 15.35 3.69 1.29
C ILE A 10 15.70 2.93 2.57
N GLY A 11 15.84 1.61 2.45
CA GLY A 11 16.00 0.68 3.56
C GLY A 11 17.24 0.91 4.43
N ILE A 12 18.36 1.31 3.83
CA ILE A 12 19.59 1.60 4.58
C ILE A 12 19.44 2.82 5.51
N LEU A 13 18.45 3.68 5.28
CA LEU A 13 18.15 4.87 6.11
C LEU A 13 17.14 4.57 7.23
N ILE A 14 16.64 3.34 7.29
CA ILE A 14 15.64 2.90 8.25
C ILE A 14 16.31 2.11 9.36
N ASP A 15 16.42 2.74 10.52
CA ASP A 15 16.85 2.10 11.76
C ASP A 15 15.77 1.14 12.31
N ASP A 16 16.13 0.43 13.38
CA ASP A 16 15.24 -0.56 14.00
C ASP A 16 14.07 0.08 14.75
N ASP A 17 14.22 1.32 15.24
CA ASP A 17 13.14 2.04 15.93
C ASP A 17 12.03 2.45 14.94
N LYS A 18 12.40 3.00 13.78
CA LYS A 18 11.48 3.24 12.67
C LYS A 18 10.86 1.93 12.18
N THR A 19 11.63 0.84 12.16
CA THR A 19 11.10 -0.48 11.77
C THR A 19 10.05 -0.96 12.76
N LYS A 20 10.31 -0.80 14.06
CA LYS A 20 9.39 -1.13 15.14
C LYS A 20 8.07 -0.35 15.00
N ASP A 21 8.13 0.96 14.83
CA ASP A 21 6.94 1.82 14.65
C ASP A 21 6.07 1.36 13.46
N MET A 22 6.70 0.93 12.36
CA MET A 22 5.96 0.43 11.19
C MET A 22 5.27 -0.93 11.43
N VAL A 23 5.80 -1.77 12.32
CA VAL A 23 5.21 -3.07 12.69
C VAL A 23 4.11 -2.90 13.72
N GLU A 24 4.19 -1.87 14.56
CA GLU A 24 3.19 -1.54 15.56
C GLU A 24 1.84 -1.18 14.92
N ASN A 25 0.75 -1.53 15.61
CA ASN A 25 -0.60 -1.17 15.23
C ASN A 25 -1.10 -0.04 16.13
N HIS A 26 -1.30 1.13 15.53
CA HIS A 26 -1.81 2.34 16.20
C HIS A 26 -3.29 2.63 15.88
N ASN A 27 -3.98 1.73 15.17
CA ASN A 27 -5.27 2.03 14.53
C ASN A 27 -6.52 1.73 15.40
N PHE A 28 -6.38 1.57 16.71
CA PHE A 28 -7.51 1.32 17.61
C PHE A 28 -7.62 2.42 18.67
N LYS A 29 -8.87 2.71 19.05
CA LYS A 29 -9.18 3.62 20.17
C LYS A 29 -9.44 2.79 21.41
N GLU A 30 -8.51 2.80 22.34
CA GLU A 30 -8.54 1.93 23.51
C GLU A 30 -9.84 2.03 24.32
N SER A 31 -10.39 3.24 24.45
CA SER A 31 -11.62 3.54 25.20
C SER A 31 -12.87 2.83 24.67
N GLU A 32 -12.84 2.30 23.44
CA GLU A 32 -13.99 1.66 22.79
C GLU A 32 -14.05 0.14 23.06
N TYR A 33 -13.03 -0.44 23.70
CA TYR A 33 -12.89 -1.90 23.85
C TYR A 33 -12.99 -2.35 25.30
N THR A 34 -13.50 -3.57 25.51
CA THR A 34 -13.39 -4.27 26.79
C THR A 34 -12.09 -5.06 26.84
N THR A 35 -11.18 -4.71 27.74
CA THR A 35 -9.93 -5.46 27.94
C THR A 35 -10.14 -6.68 28.84
N LEU A 36 -9.94 -7.85 28.26
CA LEU A 36 -9.95 -9.15 28.92
C LEU A 36 -8.52 -9.68 29.03
N VAL A 37 -8.18 -10.14 30.22
CA VAL A 37 -6.86 -10.63 30.56
C VAL A 37 -6.97 -12.06 31.03
N VAL A 38 -6.18 -12.96 30.43
CA VAL A 38 -6.04 -14.36 30.87
C VAL A 38 -4.66 -14.52 31.48
N ASP A 39 -4.60 -14.70 32.80
CA ASP A 39 -3.33 -14.84 33.53
C ASP A 39 -3.03 -16.30 33.87
N PHE A 40 -1.86 -16.76 33.43
CA PHE A 40 -1.33 -18.09 33.67
C PHE A 40 -0.35 -18.04 34.84
N LYS A 41 -0.67 -18.75 35.92
CA LYS A 41 0.23 -18.88 37.08
C LYS A 41 1.15 -20.07 36.90
N ILE A 42 2.45 -19.81 36.72
CA ILE A 42 3.46 -20.83 36.44
C ILE A 42 4.54 -20.78 37.52
N GLN A 43 4.83 -21.95 38.10
CA GLN A 43 5.92 -22.16 39.05
C GLN A 43 6.53 -23.53 38.78
N ASP A 44 7.86 -23.62 38.89
CA ASP A 44 8.63 -24.85 38.66
C ASP A 44 8.28 -25.54 37.33
N ASP A 45 8.20 -24.74 36.26
CA ASP A 45 7.84 -25.13 34.89
C ASP A 45 6.50 -25.87 34.76
N LYS A 46 5.56 -25.58 35.67
CA LYS A 46 4.21 -26.14 35.67
C LYS A 46 3.16 -25.06 35.93
N LEU A 47 2.01 -25.26 35.32
CA LEU A 47 0.82 -24.48 35.63
C LEU A 47 0.33 -24.87 37.04
N ILE A 48 0.19 -23.89 37.93
CA ILE A 48 -0.15 -24.13 39.35
C ILE A 48 -1.65 -24.37 39.50
N ASP A 49 -2.46 -23.64 38.75
CA ASP A 49 -3.91 -23.73 38.75
C ASP A 49 -4.45 -23.32 37.36
N LYS A 50 -5.73 -23.59 37.12
CA LYS A 50 -6.44 -23.14 35.94
C LYS A 50 -6.27 -21.62 35.76
N PRO A 51 -6.03 -21.13 34.52
CA PRO A 51 -5.90 -19.71 34.27
C PRO A 51 -7.19 -18.95 34.61
N ILE A 52 -7.04 -17.68 34.99
CA ILE A 52 -8.17 -16.83 35.37
C ILE A 52 -8.34 -15.77 34.29
N ILE A 53 -9.58 -15.63 33.79
CA ILE A 53 -9.97 -14.51 32.96
C ILE A 53 -10.56 -13.39 33.82
N SER A 54 -10.11 -12.16 33.60
CA SER A 54 -10.59 -10.98 34.32
C SER A 54 -10.67 -9.76 33.40
N LYS A 55 -11.45 -8.76 33.80
CA LYS A 55 -11.44 -7.45 33.15
C LYS A 55 -10.30 -6.61 33.71
N SER A 56 -9.61 -5.87 32.84
CA SER A 56 -8.55 -4.93 33.23
C SER A 56 -8.70 -3.62 32.45
N SER A 57 -7.79 -2.66 32.70
CA SER A 57 -7.50 -1.56 31.76
C SER A 57 -6.24 -1.89 30.97
N LEU A 58 -6.15 -1.40 29.73
CA LEU A 58 -4.94 -1.52 28.93
C LEU A 58 -3.80 -0.66 29.49
N ASP A 59 -4.12 0.50 30.10
CA ASP A 59 -3.14 1.40 30.76
C ASP A 59 -2.30 0.71 31.85
N ASN A 60 -2.86 -0.34 32.45
CA ASN A 60 -2.21 -1.08 33.53
C ASN A 60 -1.26 -2.18 33.00
N LEU A 61 -1.19 -2.37 31.69
CA LEU A 61 -0.48 -3.47 31.04
C LEU A 61 0.54 -2.92 30.07
N LYS A 62 1.77 -3.44 30.09
CA LYS A 62 2.75 -3.07 29.08
C LYS A 62 2.60 -4.01 27.87
N THR A 63 1.71 -3.64 26.97
CA THR A 63 1.43 -4.39 25.73
C THR A 63 2.16 -3.82 24.52
N PHE A 64 2.32 -4.64 23.48
CA PHE A 64 2.76 -4.21 22.16
C PHE A 64 1.86 -4.89 21.13
N PHE A 65 1.01 -4.12 20.46
CA PHE A 65 0.11 -4.61 19.42
C PHE A 65 0.79 -4.45 18.07
N THR A 66 0.88 -5.54 17.31
CA THR A 66 1.46 -5.48 15.96
C THR A 66 0.38 -5.59 14.90
N LYS A 67 0.69 -5.11 13.70
CA LYS A 67 -0.02 -5.57 12.49
C LYS A 67 0.20 -7.08 12.34
N LYS A 68 -0.69 -7.77 11.60
CA LYS A 68 -0.45 -9.19 11.33
C LYS A 68 0.77 -9.33 10.40
N ILE A 69 1.63 -10.27 10.77
CA ILE A 69 2.81 -10.70 10.04
C ILE A 69 2.55 -12.09 9.46
N GLY A 70 3.21 -12.48 8.37
CA GLY A 70 2.92 -13.76 7.67
C GLY A 70 1.91 -13.67 6.50
N GLY A 71 1.63 -14.79 5.84
CA GLY A 71 0.86 -14.87 4.58
C GLY A 71 -0.66 -14.91 4.75
N THR A 72 -1.45 -14.86 3.67
CA THR A 72 -2.92 -14.84 3.71
C THR A 72 -3.55 -16.01 4.49
N SER A 73 -2.93 -17.20 4.45
CA SER A 73 -3.38 -18.39 5.19
C SER A 73 -2.66 -18.62 6.53
N ASN A 74 -1.49 -17.99 6.74
CA ASN A 74 -0.63 -18.19 7.91
C ASN A 74 -0.22 -16.84 8.53
N SER A 75 -1.19 -15.93 8.70
CA SER A 75 -0.94 -14.63 9.33
C SER A 75 -1.09 -14.75 10.85
N TYR A 76 -0.16 -14.14 11.59
CA TYR A 76 -0.10 -14.15 13.05
C TYR A 76 0.35 -12.78 13.57
N TYR A 77 0.25 -12.54 14.88
CA TYR A 77 0.81 -11.33 15.51
C TYR A 77 2.18 -11.64 16.11
N LEU A 78 2.98 -10.61 16.40
CA LEU A 78 4.29 -10.84 17.02
C LEU A 78 4.15 -11.25 18.49
N TYR A 79 3.20 -10.64 19.20
CA TYR A 79 2.82 -11.02 20.56
C TYR A 79 1.36 -11.48 20.57
N PRO A 80 0.96 -12.36 21.51
CA PRO A 80 -0.40 -12.87 21.60
C PRO A 80 -1.39 -11.84 22.21
N ASN A 81 -1.33 -10.60 21.72
CA ASN A 81 -2.25 -9.51 22.04
C ASN A 81 -3.21 -9.34 20.86
N TYR A 82 -4.51 -9.44 21.11
CA TYR A 82 -5.52 -9.44 20.04
C TYR A 82 -6.55 -8.34 20.23
N GLU A 83 -6.76 -7.59 19.16
CA GLU A 83 -7.92 -6.72 18.96
C GLU A 83 -9.00 -7.51 18.20
N TYR A 84 -10.21 -7.54 18.75
CA TYR A 84 -11.38 -8.11 18.10
C TYR A 84 -12.52 -7.09 18.04
N GLN A 85 -13.05 -6.90 16.83
CA GLN A 85 -14.17 -6.00 16.58
C GLN A 85 -15.47 -6.79 16.39
N LYS A 86 -16.49 -6.46 17.17
CA LYS A 86 -17.85 -7.03 17.13
C LYS A 86 -17.83 -8.55 17.19
N GLU A 87 -16.96 -9.11 18.02
CA GLU A 87 -16.72 -10.55 18.11
C GLU A 87 -17.72 -11.21 19.06
N SER A 88 -18.28 -12.34 18.62
CA SER A 88 -19.29 -13.11 19.35
C SER A 88 -18.80 -14.48 19.81
N ASP A 89 -17.65 -14.95 19.32
CA ASP A 89 -17.09 -16.28 19.64
C ASP A 89 -15.66 -16.15 20.16
N LEU A 90 -15.52 -15.61 21.38
CA LEU A 90 -14.23 -15.51 22.06
C LEU A 90 -13.60 -16.88 22.32
N TYR A 91 -14.40 -17.94 22.45
CA TYR A 91 -13.91 -19.30 22.64
C TYR A 91 -13.04 -19.74 21.45
N LYS A 92 -13.56 -19.61 20.23
CA LYS A 92 -12.80 -19.95 19.02
C LYS A 92 -11.59 -19.04 18.81
N LYS A 93 -11.72 -17.75 19.17
CA LYS A 93 -10.62 -16.79 19.08
C LYS A 93 -9.48 -17.09 20.03
N PHE A 94 -9.78 -17.46 21.28
CA PHE A 94 -8.79 -17.87 22.25
C PHE A 94 -8.00 -19.09 21.77
N GLN A 95 -8.67 -20.11 21.22
CA GLN A 95 -8.00 -21.27 20.62
C GLN A 95 -7.05 -20.86 19.48
N ALA A 96 -7.43 -19.88 18.65
CA ALA A 96 -6.59 -19.39 17.56
C ALA A 96 -5.32 -18.64 18.03
N ILE A 97 -5.20 -18.30 19.31
CA ILE A 97 -4.00 -17.66 19.87
C ILE A 97 -2.80 -18.61 19.86
N SER A 98 -3.02 -19.93 20.00
CA SER A 98 -1.94 -20.93 19.96
C SER A 98 -1.10 -20.80 18.68
N HIS A 99 -1.74 -20.43 17.56
CA HIS A 99 -1.07 -20.19 16.29
C HIS A 99 -0.05 -19.05 16.35
N THR A 100 -0.36 -17.95 17.04
CA THR A 100 0.60 -16.84 17.24
C THR A 100 1.72 -17.24 18.17
N ILE A 101 1.45 -17.95 19.27
CA ILE A 101 2.51 -18.40 20.18
C ILE A 101 3.47 -19.33 19.41
N LYS A 102 2.94 -20.27 18.63
CA LYS A 102 3.72 -21.21 17.83
C LYS A 102 4.58 -20.53 16.75
N ASN A 103 4.02 -19.60 16.01
CA ASN A 103 4.70 -19.02 14.84
C ASN A 103 5.51 -17.75 15.16
N SER A 104 5.35 -17.20 16.36
CA SER A 104 6.11 -16.03 16.79
C SER A 104 6.94 -16.32 18.04
N ILE A 105 6.30 -16.54 19.19
CA ILE A 105 7.01 -16.66 20.46
C ILE A 105 7.97 -17.85 20.44
N MET A 106 7.52 -19.01 19.97
CA MET A 106 8.36 -20.22 19.90
C MET A 106 9.47 -20.13 18.84
N VAL A 107 9.41 -19.14 17.93
CA VAL A 107 10.40 -18.93 16.87
C VAL A 107 11.44 -17.90 17.27
N TYR A 108 11.01 -16.82 17.93
CA TYR A 108 11.84 -15.64 18.17
C TYR A 108 12.22 -15.43 19.64
N ALA A 109 11.66 -16.15 20.60
CA ALA A 109 12.10 -16.07 21.99
C ALA A 109 13.38 -16.89 22.24
N ASN A 110 14.08 -16.63 23.34
CA ASN A 110 15.20 -17.48 23.77
C ASN A 110 14.71 -18.81 24.37
N ASP A 111 15.58 -19.84 24.46
CA ASP A 111 15.21 -21.20 24.90
C ASP A 111 14.46 -21.24 26.25
N LYS A 112 14.87 -20.39 27.21
CA LYS A 112 14.23 -20.29 28.52
C LYS A 112 12.80 -19.77 28.39
N ASN A 113 12.60 -18.70 27.61
CA ASN A 113 11.30 -18.11 27.35
C ASN A 113 10.42 -18.99 26.46
N ILE A 114 11.00 -19.76 25.52
CA ILE A 114 10.29 -20.78 24.75
C ILE A 114 9.71 -21.84 25.70
N SER A 115 10.51 -22.30 26.67
CA SER A 115 10.08 -23.33 27.63
C SER A 115 8.90 -22.83 28.48
N LEU A 116 8.94 -21.57 28.91
CA LEU A 116 7.85 -20.91 29.61
C LEU A 116 6.59 -20.74 28.73
N ALA A 117 6.76 -20.24 27.49
CA ALA A 117 5.67 -20.04 26.54
C ALA A 117 5.00 -21.36 26.13
N LYS A 118 5.77 -22.46 26.10
CA LYS A 118 5.28 -23.78 25.72
C LYS A 118 4.18 -24.28 26.66
N ILE A 119 4.27 -23.99 27.95
CA ILE A 119 3.22 -24.35 28.93
C ILE A 119 1.90 -23.65 28.58
N VAL A 120 1.97 -22.36 28.21
CA VAL A 120 0.78 -21.59 27.77
C VAL A 120 0.26 -22.10 26.43
N PHE A 121 1.15 -22.37 25.47
CA PHE A 121 0.81 -22.94 24.17
C PHE A 121 0.07 -24.27 24.33
N ASP A 122 0.64 -25.22 25.08
CA ASP A 122 0.07 -26.56 25.28
C ASP A 122 -1.31 -26.49 25.96
N TYR A 123 -1.53 -25.55 26.89
CA TYR A 123 -2.86 -25.32 27.48
C TYR A 123 -3.88 -24.85 26.43
N ILE A 124 -3.54 -23.82 25.64
CA ILE A 124 -4.46 -23.23 24.66
C ILE A 124 -4.73 -24.19 23.50
N ASP A 125 -3.71 -24.88 22.98
CA ASP A 125 -3.84 -25.81 21.86
C ASP A 125 -4.72 -27.02 22.20
N ASN A 126 -4.72 -27.43 23.47
CA ASN A 126 -5.56 -28.51 24.00
C ASN A 126 -6.90 -28.05 24.61
N TYR A 127 -7.22 -26.75 24.55
CA TYR A 127 -8.41 -26.17 25.16
C TYR A 127 -9.69 -26.63 24.43
N LYS A 128 -10.31 -27.73 24.90
CA LYS A 128 -11.53 -28.33 24.32
C LYS A 128 -12.78 -28.11 25.18
N VAL A 129 -12.59 -27.82 26.46
CA VAL A 129 -13.66 -27.55 27.42
C VAL A 129 -13.60 -26.07 27.76
N ASP A 130 -14.76 -25.40 27.81
CA ASP A 130 -14.81 -23.96 28.05
C ASP A 130 -14.67 -23.61 29.54
N GLU A 131 -13.52 -23.92 30.11
CA GLU A 131 -13.24 -23.71 31.51
C GLU A 131 -13.22 -22.20 31.86
N LEU A 132 -12.69 -21.35 30.98
CA LEU A 132 -12.67 -19.89 31.12
C LEU A 132 -14.03 -19.22 30.86
N ASN A 133 -15.08 -20.00 30.56
CA ASN A 133 -16.43 -19.51 30.30
C ASN A 133 -16.49 -18.45 29.18
N LEU A 134 -15.64 -18.59 28.15
CA LEU A 134 -15.51 -17.66 27.03
C LEU A 134 -16.78 -17.59 26.18
N LYS A 135 -17.57 -18.67 26.13
CA LYS A 135 -18.85 -18.73 25.40
C LYS A 135 -19.94 -17.86 26.03
N SER A 136 -19.76 -17.41 27.27
CA SER A 136 -20.73 -16.53 27.95
C SER A 136 -20.62 -15.06 27.56
N TYR A 137 -19.51 -14.66 26.93
CA TYR A 137 -19.29 -13.28 26.54
C TYR A 137 -20.16 -12.90 25.36
N GLN A 138 -20.82 -11.74 25.47
CA GLN A 138 -21.68 -11.23 24.42
C GLN A 138 -20.87 -10.63 23.27
N LYS A 139 -21.55 -10.38 22.15
CA LYS A 139 -20.95 -9.70 21.00
C LYS A 139 -20.49 -8.29 21.39
N ASN A 140 -19.19 -8.03 21.36
CA ASN A 140 -18.63 -6.72 21.67
C ASN A 140 -17.24 -6.52 21.03
N ASP A 141 -16.67 -5.34 21.22
CA ASP A 141 -15.28 -5.02 20.91
C ASP A 141 -14.40 -5.41 22.11
N TYR A 142 -13.38 -6.23 21.88
CA TYR A 142 -12.54 -6.82 22.93
C TYR A 142 -11.04 -6.65 22.63
N PHE A 143 -10.27 -6.35 23.67
CA PHE A 143 -8.86 -6.72 23.71
C PHE A 143 -8.72 -8.02 24.49
N LEU A 144 -7.98 -8.98 23.95
CA LEU A 144 -7.62 -10.21 24.64
C LEU A 144 -6.10 -10.26 24.81
N VAL A 145 -5.66 -10.21 26.07
CA VAL A 145 -4.25 -10.14 26.47
C VAL A 145 -3.90 -11.34 27.35
N LEU A 146 -2.78 -11.99 27.06
CA LEU A 146 -2.26 -13.10 27.87
C LEU A 146 -1.17 -12.60 28.82
N LEU A 147 -1.24 -13.03 30.08
CA LEU A 147 -0.21 -12.80 31.09
C LEU A 147 0.38 -14.11 31.59
N ILE A 148 1.63 -14.05 32.03
CA ILE A 148 2.25 -15.11 32.83
C ILE A 148 2.72 -14.47 34.12
N ASN A 149 2.23 -14.97 35.25
CA ASN A 149 2.51 -14.43 36.57
C ASN A 149 2.27 -12.91 36.65
N GLY A 150 1.21 -12.42 36.01
CA GLY A 150 0.83 -10.99 36.00
C GLY A 150 1.61 -10.10 35.02
N LYS A 151 2.51 -10.63 34.20
CA LYS A 151 3.27 -9.86 33.18
C LYS A 151 2.90 -10.27 31.77
N THR A 152 2.86 -9.32 30.83
CA THR A 152 2.60 -9.64 29.42
C THR A 152 3.75 -10.42 28.79
N PHE A 153 3.49 -11.06 27.65
CA PHE A 153 4.55 -11.66 26.83
C PHE A 153 5.58 -10.60 26.37
N TYR A 154 5.15 -9.37 26.10
CA TYR A 154 6.08 -8.31 25.70
C TYR A 154 7.04 -7.91 26.83
N GLU A 155 6.55 -7.89 28.07
CA GLU A 155 7.37 -7.63 29.26
C GLU A 155 8.37 -8.74 29.55
N LEU A 156 7.94 -9.99 29.42
CA LEU A 156 8.76 -11.17 29.73
C LEU A 156 9.75 -11.51 28.62
N MET A 157 9.36 -11.23 27.38
CA MET A 157 10.07 -11.65 26.17
C MET A 157 10.27 -10.47 25.21
N PRO A 158 10.87 -9.35 25.67
CA PRO A 158 11.09 -8.17 24.81
C PRO A 158 12.06 -8.48 23.66
N GLU A 159 12.90 -9.51 23.78
CA GLU A 159 13.83 -9.94 22.73
C GLU A 159 13.14 -10.49 21.49
N VAL A 160 11.89 -10.98 21.59
CA VAL A 160 11.11 -11.47 20.45
C VAL A 160 11.02 -10.44 19.34
N LEU A 161 10.81 -9.16 19.69
CA LEU A 161 10.74 -8.07 18.73
C LEU A 161 12.06 -7.84 18.01
N LYS A 162 13.16 -7.82 18.76
CA LYS A 162 14.49 -7.64 18.19
C LYS A 162 14.85 -8.81 17.27
N ASN A 163 14.66 -10.03 17.76
CA ASN A 163 14.94 -11.25 17.01
C ASN A 163 14.07 -11.35 15.74
N TYR A 164 12.81 -10.89 15.80
CA TYR A 164 11.98 -10.77 14.61
C TYR A 164 12.57 -9.81 13.59
N ILE A 165 12.93 -8.58 13.98
CA ILE A 165 13.55 -7.60 13.06
C ILE A 165 14.87 -8.15 12.50
N ASP A 166 15.62 -8.92 13.30
CA ASP A 166 16.87 -9.55 12.88
C ASP A 166 16.71 -10.74 11.93
N GLU A 167 15.55 -11.39 11.92
CA GLU A 167 15.31 -12.63 11.17
C GLU A 167 14.08 -12.56 10.25
N PHE A 168 13.51 -11.37 10.02
CA PHE A 168 12.30 -11.22 9.20
C PHE A 168 12.50 -11.45 7.70
N VAL A 169 13.69 -11.84 7.24
CA VAL A 169 13.99 -12.23 5.86
C VAL A 169 14.35 -13.70 5.81
N GLU A 170 13.94 -14.38 4.75
CA GLU A 170 14.04 -15.84 4.67
C GLU A 170 14.98 -16.25 3.54
N PRO A 171 15.79 -17.30 3.71
CA PRO A 171 16.49 -17.93 2.60
C PRO A 171 15.52 -18.42 1.51
N HIS A 172 15.87 -18.26 0.24
CA HIS A 172 15.09 -18.72 -0.91
C HIS A 172 14.95 -20.24 -0.98
N ILE A 173 15.99 -20.97 -0.57
CA ILE A 173 16.03 -22.43 -0.54
C ILE A 173 16.56 -22.87 0.82
N LYS A 174 15.92 -23.90 1.36
CA LYS A 174 16.39 -24.64 2.52
C LYS A 174 16.60 -26.11 2.12
N ASP A 175 17.55 -26.76 2.78
CA ASP A 175 17.78 -28.19 2.59
C ASP A 175 16.69 -29.03 3.29
N LYS A 176 16.81 -30.36 3.20
CA LYS A 176 15.86 -31.31 3.83
C LYS A 176 15.81 -31.21 5.36
N ASN A 177 16.77 -30.54 5.98
CA ASN A 177 16.86 -30.32 7.44
C ASN A 177 16.50 -28.87 7.82
N ASP A 178 15.83 -28.13 6.93
CA ASP A 178 15.46 -26.71 7.09
C ASP A 178 16.68 -25.77 7.23
N LYS A 179 17.88 -26.20 6.82
CA LYS A 179 19.07 -25.35 6.85
C LYS A 179 19.13 -24.46 5.59
N PRO A 180 19.48 -23.17 5.72
CA PRO A 180 19.65 -22.29 4.58
C PRO A 180 20.68 -22.83 3.58
N PHE A 181 20.33 -22.91 2.30
CA PHE A 181 21.30 -23.13 1.23
C PHE A 181 21.82 -21.77 0.74
N LEU A 182 23.02 -21.40 1.18
CA LEU A 182 23.66 -20.13 0.84
C LEU A 182 24.89 -20.37 -0.05
N LYS A 183 25.15 -19.43 -0.96
CA LYS A 183 26.27 -19.49 -1.88
C LYS A 183 27.11 -18.22 -1.75
N GLU A 184 28.43 -18.38 -1.68
CA GLU A 184 29.34 -17.23 -1.74
C GLU A 184 29.36 -16.68 -3.17
N GLN A 185 28.89 -15.45 -3.36
CA GLN A 185 28.81 -14.79 -4.66
C GLN A 185 28.73 -13.27 -4.48
N ILE A 186 28.73 -12.53 -5.58
CA ILE A 186 28.59 -11.06 -5.55
C ILE A 186 27.11 -10.74 -5.32
N ASP A 187 26.80 -10.03 -4.24
CA ASP A 187 25.49 -9.46 -4.00
C ASP A 187 25.17 -8.43 -5.09
N ILE A 188 24.04 -8.62 -5.79
CA ILE A 188 23.68 -7.84 -6.97
C ILE A 188 23.40 -6.36 -6.67
N ILE A 189 23.10 -6.02 -5.41
CA ILE A 189 22.77 -4.66 -4.99
C ILE A 189 23.98 -3.99 -4.34
N SER A 190 24.65 -4.67 -3.41
CA SER A 190 25.78 -4.11 -2.65
C SER A 190 27.10 -4.17 -3.43
N GLY A 191 27.22 -5.08 -4.40
CA GLY A 191 28.45 -5.35 -5.15
C GLY A 191 29.53 -6.07 -4.35
N LYS A 192 29.26 -6.47 -3.10
CA LYS A 192 30.21 -7.15 -2.22
C LYS A 192 30.13 -8.67 -2.39
N LYS A 193 31.26 -9.35 -2.18
CA LYS A 193 31.31 -10.82 -2.14
C LYS A 193 30.87 -11.31 -0.77
N GLU A 194 29.69 -11.94 -0.70
CA GLU A 194 29.01 -12.31 0.55
C GLU A 194 28.24 -13.64 0.40
N LEU A 195 27.76 -14.21 1.51
CA LEU A 195 26.84 -15.35 1.48
C LEU A 195 25.45 -14.88 1.03
N CYS A 196 25.08 -15.24 -0.19
CA CYS A 196 23.83 -14.86 -0.82
C CYS A 196 22.85 -16.03 -0.89
N GLY A 197 21.56 -15.69 -1.01
CA GLY A 197 20.46 -16.65 -1.07
C GLY A 197 19.24 -16.21 -0.26
N TYR A 198 19.19 -14.95 0.20
CA TYR A 198 18.09 -14.42 0.99
C TYR A 198 17.04 -13.74 0.13
N SER A 199 15.78 -13.86 0.55
CA SER A 199 14.61 -13.20 0.00
C SER A 199 14.15 -12.09 0.96
N PRO A 200 13.86 -10.87 0.46
CA PRO A 200 13.26 -9.82 1.29
C PRO A 200 11.82 -10.15 1.72
N ASN A 201 11.24 -11.27 1.24
CA ASN A 201 9.89 -11.73 1.59
C ASN A 201 8.82 -10.64 1.38
N ILE A 202 8.94 -9.89 0.28
CA ILE A 202 7.96 -8.89 -0.14
C ILE A 202 6.88 -9.57 -0.97
N LYS A 203 5.62 -9.39 -0.56
CA LYS A 203 4.46 -10.03 -1.20
C LYS A 203 3.87 -9.16 -2.29
N PHE A 204 4.41 -9.28 -3.49
CA PHE A 204 3.73 -8.84 -4.70
C PHE A 204 2.80 -9.95 -5.20
N PHE A 205 1.66 -9.57 -5.77
CA PHE A 205 0.76 -10.51 -6.45
C PHE A 205 1.28 -10.90 -7.86
N THR A 206 2.60 -11.12 -7.98
CA THR A 206 3.23 -11.52 -9.24
C THR A 206 3.23 -13.05 -9.37
N MET A 207 3.28 -13.52 -10.62
CA MET A 207 3.35 -14.93 -11.04
C MET A 207 4.49 -15.73 -10.38
N ASP A 208 5.42 -15.07 -9.70
CA ASP A 208 6.61 -15.66 -9.06
C ASP A 208 6.28 -16.66 -7.94
N ASN A 209 5.03 -16.64 -7.43
CA ASN A 209 4.55 -17.59 -6.43
C ASN A 209 3.97 -18.89 -7.03
N TYR A 210 3.97 -19.06 -8.35
CA TYR A 210 3.31 -20.21 -8.99
C TYR A 210 4.19 -21.48 -9.13
N ASP A 211 5.53 -21.38 -9.17
CA ASP A 211 6.42 -22.55 -9.35
C ASP A 211 7.75 -22.41 -8.58
N ASP A 212 8.14 -23.47 -7.87
CA ASP A 212 9.40 -23.56 -7.12
C ASP A 212 10.65 -23.42 -8.03
N ILE A 213 10.52 -23.74 -9.32
CA ILE A 213 11.58 -23.54 -10.32
C ILE A 213 11.97 -22.05 -10.44
N PHE A 214 11.00 -21.12 -10.30
CA PHE A 214 11.31 -19.69 -10.33
C PHE A 214 12.07 -19.24 -9.08
N LYS A 215 11.86 -19.88 -7.92
CA LYS A 215 12.63 -19.58 -6.69
C LYS A 215 14.11 -19.93 -6.84
N VAL A 216 14.43 -21.03 -7.52
CA VAL A 216 15.81 -21.39 -7.87
C VAL A 216 16.44 -20.32 -8.77
N GLN A 217 15.70 -19.86 -9.77
CA GLN A 217 16.18 -18.78 -10.65
C GLN A 217 16.43 -17.47 -9.91
N MET A 218 15.68 -17.16 -8.84
CA MET A 218 15.92 -15.95 -8.04
C MET A 218 17.28 -15.96 -7.34
N ILE A 219 17.75 -17.12 -6.84
CA ILE A 219 19.07 -17.22 -6.18
C ILE A 219 20.20 -16.95 -7.16
N ASP A 220 20.08 -17.46 -8.39
CA ASP A 220 21.12 -17.35 -9.40
C ASP A 220 21.06 -16.01 -10.16
N LYS A 221 19.85 -15.44 -10.35
CA LYS A 221 19.65 -14.19 -11.11
C LYS A 221 19.59 -12.93 -10.24
N MET A 222 19.24 -13.05 -8.96
CA MET A 222 19.18 -11.95 -7.99
C MET A 222 19.86 -12.36 -6.68
N PRO A 223 21.18 -12.64 -6.70
CA PRO A 223 21.91 -13.01 -5.50
C PRO A 223 21.88 -11.86 -4.49
N MET A 224 21.25 -12.09 -3.34
CA MET A 224 21.16 -11.12 -2.25
C MET A 224 21.67 -11.71 -0.94
N SER A 225 22.50 -10.94 -0.24
CA SER A 225 22.90 -11.18 1.14
C SER A 225 21.73 -10.96 2.10
N LYS A 226 21.90 -11.39 3.36
CA LYS A 226 20.92 -11.14 4.42
C LYS A 226 20.68 -9.63 4.59
N ASP A 227 21.74 -8.84 4.67
CA ASP A 227 21.65 -7.40 4.96
C ASP A 227 20.99 -6.63 3.81
N THR A 228 21.30 -6.97 2.56
CA THR A 228 20.59 -6.41 1.39
C THR A 228 19.10 -6.76 1.42
N ALA A 229 18.75 -8.03 1.66
CA ALA A 229 17.36 -8.45 1.75
C ALA A 229 16.62 -7.73 2.89
N LYS A 230 17.27 -7.56 4.05
CA LYS A 230 16.73 -6.81 5.18
C LYS A 230 16.47 -5.35 4.81
N ALA A 231 17.45 -4.68 4.20
CA ALA A 231 17.32 -3.30 3.77
C ALA A 231 16.15 -3.16 2.76
N ILE A 232 16.07 -4.01 1.74
CA ILE A 232 14.96 -3.98 0.79
C ILE A 232 13.60 -4.16 1.49
N LYS A 233 13.51 -5.10 2.46
CA LYS A 233 12.30 -5.30 3.25
C LYS A 233 11.94 -4.06 4.07
N LYS A 234 12.91 -3.43 4.76
CA LYS A 234 12.70 -2.17 5.50
C LYS A 234 12.22 -1.05 4.58
N GLY A 235 12.87 -0.90 3.42
CA GLY A 235 12.49 0.10 2.41
C GLY A 235 11.08 -0.12 1.89
N TRP A 236 10.67 -1.38 1.68
CA TRP A 236 9.31 -1.72 1.30
C TRP A 236 8.28 -1.41 2.38
N MET A 237 8.57 -1.78 3.63
CA MET A 237 7.73 -1.43 4.77
C MET A 237 7.58 0.08 4.88
N PHE A 238 8.66 0.84 4.70
CA PHE A 238 8.62 2.29 4.69
C PHE A 238 7.74 2.83 3.57
N ALA A 239 7.91 2.35 2.34
CA ALA A 239 7.12 2.79 1.19
C ALA A 239 5.61 2.54 1.39
N VAL A 240 5.22 1.36 1.87
CA VAL A 240 3.80 1.01 2.10
C VAL A 240 3.17 1.80 3.23
N ASN A 241 3.92 2.08 4.31
CA ASN A 241 3.38 2.81 5.46
C ASN A 241 3.41 4.33 5.26
N ASN A 242 4.44 4.87 4.61
CA ASN A 242 4.72 6.31 4.60
C ASN A 242 4.61 6.96 3.21
N LEU A 243 4.82 6.21 2.12
CA LEU A 243 4.83 6.74 0.74
C LEU A 243 3.62 6.28 -0.08
N LYS A 244 2.57 5.80 0.59
CA LYS A 244 1.32 5.39 -0.01
C LYS A 244 0.32 6.54 0.00
N PHE A 245 -0.19 6.87 -1.18
CA PHE A 245 -1.11 7.95 -1.44
C PHE A 245 -2.43 7.43 -2.02
N TYR A 246 -3.47 8.23 -1.89
CA TYR A 246 -4.79 7.92 -2.41
C TYR A 246 -5.40 9.15 -3.07
N TYR A 247 -5.90 8.98 -4.29
CA TYR A 247 -6.65 10.00 -4.99
C TYR A 247 -7.93 9.42 -5.59
N LYS A 248 -9.07 9.73 -4.96
CA LYS A 248 -10.46 9.43 -5.41
C LYS A 248 -10.68 8.02 -6.00
N GLY A 249 -10.02 6.99 -5.46
CA GLY A 249 -10.12 5.60 -5.89
C GLY A 249 -8.91 5.08 -6.68
N LEU A 250 -7.89 5.91 -6.84
CA LEU A 250 -6.57 5.54 -7.34
C LEU A 250 -5.63 5.50 -6.13
N GLU A 251 -5.28 4.31 -5.66
CA GLU A 251 -4.23 4.12 -4.66
C GLU A 251 -2.89 3.91 -5.37
N TYR A 252 -1.84 4.58 -4.91
CA TYR A 252 -0.52 4.49 -5.50
C TYR A 252 0.59 4.71 -4.47
N ILE A 253 1.79 4.23 -4.78
CA ILE A 253 2.99 4.44 -3.97
C ILE A 253 3.98 5.24 -4.82
N ILE A 254 4.58 6.29 -4.24
CA ILE A 254 5.66 7.05 -4.88
C ILE A 254 7.00 6.55 -4.31
N ILE A 255 7.87 6.01 -5.15
CA ILE A 255 9.21 5.57 -4.76
C ILE A 255 10.22 6.49 -5.43
N PRO A 256 10.92 7.35 -4.68
CA PRO A 256 11.93 8.21 -5.27
C PRO A 256 13.23 7.46 -5.54
N SER A 257 14.03 8.00 -6.45
CA SER A 257 15.35 7.49 -6.82
C SER A 257 16.27 8.64 -7.19
N MET A 258 17.52 8.57 -6.74
CA MET A 258 18.52 9.59 -7.01
C MET A 258 19.68 8.96 -7.77
N LEU A 259 20.05 9.56 -8.91
CA LEU A 259 21.13 9.07 -9.77
C LEU A 259 22.48 9.11 -9.05
N ASN A 260 22.76 10.23 -8.37
CA ASN A 260 23.92 10.42 -7.50
C ASN A 260 23.44 10.37 -6.05
N PHE A 261 23.47 9.19 -5.43
CA PHE A 261 22.93 9.01 -4.08
C PHE A 261 23.68 9.83 -3.03
N ASP A 262 22.98 10.79 -2.43
CA ASP A 262 23.38 11.54 -1.25
C ASP A 262 22.40 11.19 -0.12
N GLU A 263 22.93 10.68 0.99
CA GLU A 263 22.12 10.16 2.09
C GLU A 263 21.29 11.24 2.80
N GLU A 264 21.87 12.41 3.06
CA GLU A 264 21.20 13.51 3.76
C GLU A 264 20.06 14.05 2.90
N VAL A 265 20.37 14.34 1.64
CA VAL A 265 19.41 14.86 0.67
C VAL A 265 18.29 13.85 0.39
N PHE A 266 18.62 12.56 0.27
CA PHE A 266 17.63 11.52 0.03
C PHE A 266 16.71 11.33 1.24
N ASN A 267 17.24 11.43 2.46
CA ASN A 267 16.45 11.36 3.69
C ASN A 267 15.48 12.54 3.82
N ASP A 268 15.92 13.77 3.53
CA ASP A 268 15.06 14.97 3.53
C ASP A 268 13.91 14.87 2.52
N MET A 269 14.18 14.28 1.36
CA MET A 269 13.15 13.99 0.37
C MET A 269 12.14 12.96 0.89
N LEU A 270 12.59 11.86 1.49
CA LEU A 270 11.67 10.86 2.07
C LEU A 270 10.80 11.49 3.15
N TYR A 271 11.36 12.38 3.97
CA TYR A 271 10.61 13.14 4.95
C TYR A 271 9.58 14.06 4.28
N SER A 272 9.96 14.79 3.24
CA SER A 272 9.07 15.68 2.48
C SER A 272 7.87 14.94 1.87
N LEU A 273 8.11 13.77 1.26
CA LEU A 273 7.04 12.91 0.72
C LEU A 273 6.16 12.31 1.83
N LYS A 274 6.73 11.96 2.98
CA LYS A 274 5.96 11.49 4.14
C LYS A 274 5.06 12.59 4.70
N GLU A 275 5.55 13.82 4.82
CA GLU A 275 4.78 14.96 5.35
C GLU A 275 3.66 15.39 4.39
N SER A 276 3.86 15.30 3.07
CA SER A 276 2.80 15.62 2.11
C SER A 276 1.59 14.68 2.25
N LYS A 277 1.80 13.42 2.67
CA LYS A 277 0.72 12.49 3.01
C LYS A 277 -0.16 12.99 4.17
N ASN A 278 0.44 13.51 5.24
CA ASN A 278 -0.29 13.94 6.45
C ASN A 278 -1.19 15.16 6.19
N ASN A 279 -0.77 16.04 5.27
CA ASN A 279 -1.58 17.21 4.90
C ASN A 279 -2.84 16.80 4.09
N LEU A 280 -2.78 15.70 3.34
CA LEU A 280 -3.82 15.27 2.40
C LEU A 280 -5.07 14.64 3.03
N GLU A 281 -5.05 14.22 4.31
CA GLU A 281 -6.29 13.85 5.01
C GLU A 281 -7.27 15.04 5.10
N SER A 282 -6.75 16.28 5.07
CA SER A 282 -7.56 17.49 4.96
C SER A 282 -8.00 17.81 3.51
N PHE A 283 -7.19 17.48 2.50
CA PHE A 283 -7.45 17.75 1.07
C PHE A 283 -8.26 16.68 0.35
N ALA A 284 -8.38 15.46 0.90
CA ALA A 284 -9.28 14.43 0.35
C ALA A 284 -10.75 14.89 0.29
N SER A 285 -11.09 15.96 1.01
CA SER A 285 -12.38 16.66 0.96
C SER A 285 -12.51 17.69 -0.17
N ARG A 286 -11.41 18.12 -0.79
CA ARG A 286 -11.39 19.11 -1.88
C ARG A 286 -11.33 18.41 -3.24
N GLU A 287 -12.14 18.94 -4.16
CA GLU A 287 -12.41 18.41 -5.49
C GLU A 287 -11.23 18.57 -6.48
N GLU A 288 -10.00 18.28 -6.06
CA GLU A 288 -8.77 18.58 -6.82
C GLU A 288 -8.43 17.50 -7.85
N SER A 289 -7.50 17.82 -8.76
CA SER A 289 -7.04 16.99 -9.90
C SER A 289 -5.93 16.02 -9.48
N PHE A 290 -5.75 14.88 -10.18
CA PHE A 290 -4.69 13.92 -9.84
C PHE A 290 -3.32 14.53 -10.06
N ILE A 291 -3.12 15.22 -11.19
CA ILE A 291 -1.83 15.81 -11.54
C ILE A 291 -1.47 16.95 -10.57
N TRP A 292 -2.45 17.74 -10.13
CA TRP A 292 -2.21 18.77 -9.12
C TRP A 292 -1.91 18.16 -7.75
N SER A 293 -2.59 17.07 -7.38
CA SER A 293 -2.26 16.34 -6.15
C SER A 293 -0.84 15.76 -6.20
N LEU A 294 -0.43 15.21 -7.34
CA LEU A 294 0.94 14.74 -7.53
C LEU A 294 1.95 15.87 -7.47
N GLU A 295 1.64 17.03 -8.05
CA GLU A 295 2.50 18.21 -8.00
C GLU A 295 2.71 18.69 -6.57
N ASP A 296 1.65 18.85 -5.78
CA ASP A 296 1.71 19.22 -4.37
C ASP A 296 2.56 18.22 -3.55
N GLN A 297 2.37 16.91 -3.80
CA GLN A 297 3.15 15.87 -3.14
C GLN A 297 4.65 15.97 -3.40
N VAL A 298 5.04 16.45 -4.58
CA VAL A 298 6.45 16.54 -5.00
C VAL A 298 6.99 17.97 -4.97
N GLU A 299 6.18 18.96 -4.57
CA GLU A 299 6.55 20.39 -4.59
C GLU A 299 7.75 20.67 -3.68
N LYS A 300 7.70 20.10 -2.46
CA LYS A 300 8.75 20.25 -1.44
C LYS A 300 9.98 19.42 -1.72
N VAL A 301 9.92 18.51 -2.69
CA VAL A 301 11.08 17.74 -3.07
C VAL A 301 12.02 18.65 -3.83
N ILE A 302 13.17 18.95 -3.21
CA ILE A 302 14.21 19.86 -3.71
C ILE A 302 14.42 19.62 -5.21
N ASN A 303 14.50 20.71 -6.00
CA ASN A 303 14.79 20.67 -7.44
C ASN A 303 16.19 20.10 -7.70
N ILE A 304 16.30 18.79 -7.60
CA ILE A 304 17.50 18.02 -7.83
C ILE A 304 17.32 17.39 -9.20
N ASP A 305 18.12 17.83 -10.16
CA ASP A 305 18.03 17.35 -11.55
C ASP A 305 18.32 15.85 -11.69
N SER A 306 18.93 15.23 -10.67
CA SER A 306 19.19 13.78 -10.61
C SER A 306 18.07 12.95 -9.97
N LEU A 307 16.91 13.55 -9.66
CA LEU A 307 15.79 12.87 -9.03
C LEU A 307 14.80 12.32 -10.05
N THR A 308 14.42 11.06 -9.87
CA THR A 308 13.29 10.44 -10.54
C THR A 308 12.34 9.77 -9.55
N LEU A 309 11.09 9.60 -9.96
CA LEU A 309 10.02 9.00 -9.17
C LEU A 309 9.42 7.81 -9.91
N ASP A 310 9.21 6.71 -9.19
CA ASP A 310 8.37 5.62 -9.65
C ASP A 310 6.99 5.74 -9.01
N ILE A 311 5.94 5.73 -9.82
CA ILE A 311 4.56 5.67 -9.34
C ILE A 311 4.05 4.24 -9.58
N LEU A 312 3.82 3.51 -8.50
CA LEU A 312 3.21 2.19 -8.54
C LEU A 312 1.72 2.34 -8.24
N PHE A 313 0.85 2.04 -9.21
CA PHE A 313 -0.60 1.99 -8.98
C PHE A 313 -0.96 0.67 -8.32
N THR A 314 -1.46 0.73 -7.09
CA THR A 314 -1.57 -0.44 -6.22
C THR A 314 -2.94 -0.63 -5.60
N LYS A 315 -3.15 -1.82 -5.04
CA LYS A 315 -4.09 -2.06 -3.96
C LYS A 315 -3.37 -2.81 -2.84
N VAL A 316 -3.18 -2.13 -1.72
CA VAL A 316 -2.51 -2.63 -0.52
C VAL A 316 -3.56 -3.23 0.40
N ASN A 317 -3.40 -4.50 0.73
CA ASN A 317 -4.13 -5.12 1.82
C ASN A 317 -3.39 -4.79 3.13
N THR A 318 -3.95 -3.89 3.93
CA THR A 318 -3.35 -3.43 5.19
C THR A 318 -3.27 -4.53 6.26
N THR A 319 -4.05 -5.60 6.13
CA THR A 319 -4.10 -6.70 7.10
C THR A 319 -2.91 -7.64 6.98
N ASN A 320 -2.48 -8.00 5.77
CA ASN A 320 -1.38 -8.94 5.54
C ASN A 320 -0.19 -8.32 4.77
N LEU A 321 -0.26 -7.01 4.53
CA LEU A 321 0.69 -6.20 3.77
C LEU A 321 0.96 -6.71 2.34
N SER A 322 0.06 -7.52 1.77
CA SER A 322 0.16 -7.93 0.37
C SER A 322 -0.24 -6.79 -0.55
N VAL A 323 0.50 -6.63 -1.65
CA VAL A 323 0.26 -5.54 -2.60
C VAL A 323 0.00 -6.08 -3.99
N GLN A 324 -1.13 -5.68 -4.55
CA GLN A 324 -1.44 -5.89 -5.95
C GLN A 324 -0.99 -4.67 -6.74
N ILE A 325 -0.02 -4.83 -7.65
CA ILE A 325 0.41 -3.77 -8.57
C ILE A 325 -0.38 -3.93 -9.87
N PHE A 326 -1.04 -2.88 -10.31
CA PHE A 326 -1.80 -2.86 -11.57
C PHE A 326 -1.01 -2.24 -12.72
N SER A 327 -0.13 -1.28 -12.42
CA SER A 327 0.76 -0.64 -13.38
C SER A 327 1.84 0.14 -12.66
N THR A 328 2.97 0.36 -13.33
CA THR A 328 4.03 1.28 -12.90
C THR A 328 4.19 2.42 -13.91
N LEU A 329 4.68 3.56 -13.44
CA LEU A 329 5.32 4.63 -14.21
C LEU A 329 6.71 4.79 -13.62
N GLU A 330 7.75 4.49 -14.38
CA GLU A 330 9.13 4.41 -13.85
C GLU A 330 9.99 5.54 -14.39
N ASP A 331 10.80 6.12 -13.52
CA ASP A 331 11.74 7.20 -13.83
C ASP A 331 11.06 8.52 -14.26
N ILE A 332 9.94 8.89 -13.61
CA ILE A 332 9.28 10.18 -13.81
C ILE A 332 10.12 11.30 -13.23
N ILE A 333 10.42 12.34 -14.02
CA ILE A 333 11.10 13.53 -13.53
C ILE A 333 10.07 14.48 -12.88
N PRO A 334 10.28 14.98 -11.64
CA PRO A 334 9.34 15.91 -10.99
C PRO A 334 9.03 17.17 -11.80
N SER A 335 9.99 17.67 -12.58
CA SER A 335 9.79 18.82 -13.48
C SER A 335 8.72 18.56 -14.54
N ARG A 336 8.58 17.32 -15.01
CA ARG A 336 7.51 16.93 -15.94
C ARG A 336 6.13 17.02 -15.28
N ILE A 337 6.01 16.59 -14.03
CA ILE A 337 4.76 16.69 -13.26
C ILE A 337 4.37 18.17 -13.14
N ARG A 338 5.31 19.03 -12.74
CA ARG A 338 5.10 20.49 -12.63
C ARG A 338 4.73 21.13 -13.97
N GLN A 339 5.42 20.77 -15.04
CA GLN A 339 5.12 21.28 -16.38
C GLN A 339 3.67 20.97 -16.79
N VAL A 340 3.23 19.71 -16.61
CA VAL A 340 1.87 19.30 -16.96
C VAL A 340 0.85 19.98 -16.03
N ALA A 341 1.13 20.06 -14.73
CA ALA A 341 0.28 20.74 -13.75
C ALA A 341 0.08 22.22 -14.10
N ASN A 342 1.15 22.94 -14.43
CA ASN A 342 1.10 24.35 -14.82
C ASN A 342 0.33 24.54 -16.13
N LEU A 343 0.61 23.72 -17.15
CA LEU A 343 -0.15 23.76 -18.40
C LEU A 343 -1.65 23.49 -18.17
N MET A 344 -2.00 22.57 -17.27
CA MET A 344 -3.39 22.34 -16.89
C MET A 344 -4.01 23.57 -16.22
N LYS A 345 -3.30 24.22 -15.29
CA LYS A 345 -3.76 25.45 -14.62
C LYS A 345 -3.94 26.59 -15.64
N ASP A 346 -2.95 26.84 -16.49
CA ASP A 346 -2.93 27.94 -17.46
C ASP A 346 -4.00 27.80 -18.56
N ASN A 347 -4.33 26.57 -18.96
CA ASN A 347 -5.33 26.31 -20.01
C ASN A 347 -6.71 25.97 -19.42
N TYR A 348 -6.88 26.08 -18.09
CA TYR A 348 -8.10 25.70 -17.36
C TYR A 348 -8.59 24.28 -17.70
N ILE A 349 -7.67 23.32 -17.68
CA ILE A 349 -7.94 21.90 -17.90
C ILE A 349 -7.83 21.14 -16.58
N SER A 350 -8.74 20.22 -16.32
CA SER A 350 -8.71 19.39 -15.12
C SER A 350 -9.00 17.93 -15.42
N ASP A 351 -8.29 17.01 -14.78
CA ASP A 351 -8.63 15.60 -14.75
C ASP A 351 -9.53 15.23 -13.55
N SER A 352 -9.99 16.23 -12.79
CA SER A 352 -10.85 16.04 -11.61
C SER A 352 -12.16 15.36 -11.96
N LEU A 353 -12.65 14.58 -10.99
CA LEU A 353 -13.93 13.90 -11.01
C LEU A 353 -15.12 14.77 -10.67
N TYR A 354 -14.90 15.98 -10.17
CA TYR A 354 -15.96 16.89 -9.77
C TYR A 354 -15.70 18.26 -10.38
N VAL A 355 -16.73 19.09 -10.37
CA VAL A 355 -16.58 20.47 -10.86
C VAL A 355 -15.67 21.19 -9.88
N VAL A 356 -14.54 21.73 -10.35
CA VAL A 356 -13.67 22.55 -9.51
C VAL A 356 -14.46 23.79 -9.11
N LYS A 357 -14.80 23.92 -7.83
CA LYS A 357 -15.41 25.13 -7.28
C LYS A 357 -14.34 26.20 -7.22
N ASN A 358 -14.42 27.18 -8.12
CA ASN A 358 -13.56 28.36 -8.09
C ASN A 358 -14.33 29.54 -7.49
N GLU A 359 -13.63 30.40 -6.75
CA GLU A 359 -14.24 31.60 -6.15
C GLU A 359 -14.71 32.58 -7.24
N ASP A 360 -14.03 32.57 -8.39
CA ASP A 360 -14.47 33.25 -9.60
C ASP A 360 -15.37 32.33 -10.45
N GLN A 361 -16.68 32.58 -10.39
CA GLN A 361 -17.69 31.84 -11.17
C GLN A 361 -17.54 31.98 -12.69
N ASN A 362 -16.67 32.88 -13.18
CA ASN A 362 -16.42 33.07 -14.61
C ASN A 362 -15.38 32.10 -15.18
N ILE A 363 -14.57 31.44 -14.35
CA ILE A 363 -13.53 30.52 -14.83
C ILE A 363 -14.14 29.14 -15.07
N LYS A 364 -14.32 28.80 -16.35
CA LYS A 364 -14.88 27.50 -16.77
C LYS A 364 -13.78 26.52 -17.17
N TYR A 365 -13.56 25.52 -16.31
CA TYR A 365 -12.66 24.40 -16.59
C TYR A 365 -13.22 23.46 -17.68
N THR A 366 -12.32 22.96 -18.53
CA THR A 366 -12.56 21.85 -19.46
C THR A 366 -12.08 20.55 -18.80
N TYR A 367 -12.94 19.53 -18.70
CA TYR A 367 -12.63 18.32 -17.95
C TYR A 367 -12.23 17.15 -18.86
N LEU A 368 -11.07 16.58 -18.61
CA LEU A 368 -10.59 15.39 -19.33
C LEU A 368 -11.46 14.16 -19.06
N ARG A 369 -12.15 14.10 -17.91
CA ARG A 369 -13.10 13.01 -17.61
C ARG A 369 -14.19 12.87 -18.69
N ASP A 370 -14.58 13.98 -19.31
CA ASP A 370 -15.65 14.02 -20.31
C ASP A 370 -15.27 13.35 -21.61
N TYR A 371 -13.98 13.03 -21.81
CA TYR A 371 -13.46 12.41 -23.03
C TYR A 371 -12.67 11.12 -22.77
N PHE A 372 -12.20 10.91 -21.54
CA PHE A 372 -11.31 9.81 -21.19
C PHE A 372 -11.88 8.82 -20.16
N ARG A 373 -13.02 9.12 -19.52
CA ARG A 373 -13.61 8.27 -18.46
C ARG A 373 -15.00 7.76 -18.81
N ASN A 374 -15.13 7.10 -19.96
CA ASN A 374 -16.41 6.60 -20.47
C ASN A 374 -17.04 5.58 -19.52
N ILE A 375 -16.28 4.57 -19.09
CA ILE A 375 -16.79 3.48 -18.26
C ILE A 375 -17.20 4.00 -16.88
N GLU A 376 -16.43 4.93 -16.31
CA GLU A 376 -16.77 5.55 -15.03
C GLU A 376 -18.09 6.35 -15.11
N GLN A 377 -18.25 7.16 -16.16
CA GLN A 377 -19.48 7.92 -16.41
C GLN A 377 -20.68 7.02 -16.68
N PHE A 378 -20.49 5.95 -17.46
CA PHE A 378 -21.51 4.95 -17.75
C PHE A 378 -21.96 4.18 -16.51
N LYS A 379 -21.01 3.77 -15.66
CA LYS A 379 -21.31 3.12 -14.38
C LYS A 379 -22.16 4.03 -13.51
N ASN A 380 -21.75 5.29 -13.33
CA ASN A 380 -22.43 6.24 -12.45
C ASN A 380 -23.83 6.57 -12.94
N SER A 381 -24.03 6.72 -14.25
CA SER A 381 -25.33 7.05 -14.84
C SER A 381 -26.35 5.92 -14.77
N ASN A 382 -25.88 4.65 -14.78
CA ASN A 382 -26.74 3.47 -14.79
C ASN A 382 -26.76 2.70 -13.46
N GLY A 383 -26.02 3.14 -12.44
CA GLY A 383 -25.94 2.47 -11.14
C GLY A 383 -25.34 1.06 -11.18
N LEU A 384 -24.45 0.77 -12.14
CA LEU A 384 -23.88 -0.56 -12.34
C LEU A 384 -22.82 -0.92 -11.29
N LYS A 385 -22.67 -2.21 -10.99
CA LYS A 385 -21.61 -2.77 -10.13
C LYS A 385 -20.64 -3.62 -10.96
N GLY A 386 -19.42 -3.83 -10.47
CA GLY A 386 -18.46 -4.76 -11.10
C GLY A 386 -17.58 -4.16 -12.20
N LEU A 387 -17.56 -2.84 -12.35
CA LEU A 387 -16.74 -2.13 -13.34
C LEU A 387 -15.51 -1.44 -12.72
N GLU A 388 -15.23 -1.68 -11.44
CA GLU A 388 -14.18 -1.01 -10.67
C GLU A 388 -12.80 -1.18 -11.31
N ASN A 389 -12.45 -2.39 -11.74
CA ASN A 389 -11.17 -2.66 -12.39
C ASN A 389 -11.02 -1.91 -13.72
N LYS A 390 -12.09 -1.81 -14.52
CA LYS A 390 -12.06 -1.09 -15.80
C LYS A 390 -11.91 0.42 -15.58
N ILE A 391 -12.62 0.97 -14.59
CA ILE A 391 -12.49 2.37 -14.17
C ILE A 391 -11.07 2.67 -13.69
N PHE A 392 -10.48 1.75 -12.91
CA PHE A 392 -9.10 1.86 -12.47
C PHE A 392 -8.13 1.94 -13.66
N GLN A 393 -8.32 1.12 -14.68
CA GLN A 393 -7.52 1.15 -15.91
C GLN A 393 -7.71 2.43 -16.73
N GLU A 394 -8.92 3.00 -16.82
CA GLU A 394 -9.14 4.30 -17.48
C GLU A 394 -8.34 5.42 -16.80
N ARG A 395 -8.29 5.41 -15.47
CA ARG A 395 -7.55 6.41 -14.68
C ARG A 395 -6.04 6.24 -14.86
N ILE A 396 -5.53 5.01 -14.84
CA ILE A 396 -4.11 4.73 -15.14
C ILE A 396 -3.77 5.17 -16.57
N TYR A 397 -4.64 4.89 -17.55
CA TYR A 397 -4.44 5.30 -18.93
C TYR A 397 -4.30 6.82 -19.05
N LEU A 398 -5.18 7.57 -18.38
CA LEU A 398 -5.11 9.03 -18.39
C LEU A 398 -3.83 9.54 -17.71
N ALA A 399 -3.43 8.97 -16.58
CA ALA A 399 -2.16 9.30 -15.92
C ALA A 399 -0.94 9.04 -16.84
N LYS A 400 -0.91 7.89 -17.52
CA LYS A 400 0.13 7.53 -18.50
C LYS A 400 0.20 8.53 -19.65
N LEU A 401 -0.95 8.92 -20.18
CA LEU A 401 -1.05 9.91 -21.26
C LEU A 401 -0.49 11.26 -20.83
N LEU A 402 -0.91 11.75 -19.66
CA LEU A 402 -0.51 13.06 -19.14
C LEU A 402 0.99 13.10 -18.80
N LEU A 403 1.52 12.04 -18.22
CA LEU A 403 2.93 11.97 -17.80
C LEU A 403 3.88 11.48 -18.91
N GLY A 404 3.40 11.25 -20.13
CA GLY A 404 4.23 10.96 -21.31
C GLY A 404 4.62 9.49 -21.51
N TYR A 405 4.03 8.55 -20.76
CA TYR A 405 4.26 7.10 -20.92
C TYR A 405 3.42 6.48 -22.02
N LEU A 406 2.43 7.21 -22.51
CA LEU A 406 1.56 6.79 -23.58
C LEU A 406 1.25 7.99 -24.46
N LYS A 407 1.15 7.75 -25.76
CA LYS A 407 0.60 8.71 -26.71
C LYS A 407 -0.68 8.15 -27.31
N ILE A 408 -1.71 8.99 -27.42
CA ILE A 408 -2.96 8.64 -28.10
C ILE A 408 -2.82 8.89 -29.61
N ASP A 409 -3.40 8.03 -30.43
CA ASP A 409 -3.48 8.28 -31.87
C ASP A 409 -4.44 9.45 -32.15
N TYR A 410 -4.07 10.34 -33.07
CA TYR A 410 -4.89 11.50 -33.40
C TYR A 410 -6.30 11.12 -33.87
N LEU A 411 -6.45 10.07 -34.68
CA LEU A 411 -7.77 9.60 -35.12
C LEU A 411 -8.55 8.97 -33.97
N GLU A 412 -7.89 8.27 -33.05
CA GLU A 412 -8.54 7.76 -31.84
C GLU A 412 -9.08 8.90 -30.96
N LEU A 413 -8.31 9.97 -30.77
CA LEU A 413 -8.74 11.15 -30.03
C LEU A 413 -9.98 11.79 -30.68
N LEU A 414 -9.98 11.96 -32.01
CA LEU A 414 -11.14 12.50 -32.72
C LEU A 414 -12.38 11.62 -32.60
N LYS A 415 -12.23 10.29 -32.63
CA LYS A 415 -13.34 9.35 -32.40
C LYS A 415 -13.92 9.49 -31.00
N ARG A 416 -13.10 9.76 -29.99
CA ARG A 416 -13.58 10.05 -28.62
C ARG A 416 -14.41 11.33 -28.61
N PHE A 417 -13.91 12.41 -29.22
CA PHE A 417 -14.65 13.66 -29.33
C PHE A 417 -16.01 13.48 -30.01
N GLU A 418 -16.04 12.77 -31.14
CA GLU A 418 -17.28 12.44 -31.85
C GLU A 418 -18.25 11.63 -30.97
N HIS A 419 -17.76 10.60 -30.27
CA HIS A 419 -18.59 9.79 -29.38
C HIS A 419 -19.27 10.66 -28.29
N PHE A 420 -18.53 11.57 -27.64
CA PHE A 420 -19.08 12.40 -26.57
C PHE A 420 -19.93 13.59 -27.05
N ARG A 421 -19.81 13.97 -28.33
CA ARG A 421 -20.79 14.83 -29.01
C ARG A 421 -22.12 14.11 -29.23
N GLU A 422 -22.05 12.85 -29.65
CA GLU A 422 -23.22 12.06 -30.03
C GLU A 422 -23.97 11.49 -28.83
N PHE A 423 -23.27 11.07 -27.77
CA PHE A 423 -23.83 10.30 -26.67
C PHE A 423 -23.63 10.97 -25.31
N ASP A 424 -24.60 10.81 -24.42
CA ASP A 424 -24.50 11.16 -23.01
C ASP A 424 -23.79 10.06 -22.21
N ALA A 425 -23.59 10.32 -20.92
CA ALA A 425 -22.95 9.38 -20.02
C ALA A 425 -23.71 8.05 -19.86
N ALA A 426 -24.99 7.97 -20.21
CA ALA A 426 -25.78 6.73 -20.21
C ALA A 426 -25.77 6.02 -21.58
N ASN A 427 -24.94 6.45 -22.53
CA ASN A 427 -24.93 6.03 -23.93
C ASN A 427 -26.24 6.31 -24.69
N LYS A 428 -27.01 7.32 -24.27
CA LYS A 428 -28.18 7.80 -25.01
C LYS A 428 -27.78 8.94 -25.92
N LYS A 429 -28.42 9.04 -27.10
CA LYS A 429 -28.14 10.11 -28.05
C LYS A 429 -28.47 11.48 -27.44
N ARG A 430 -27.55 12.45 -27.58
CA ARG A 430 -27.76 13.84 -27.13
C ARG A 430 -28.65 14.59 -28.11
N MET A 431 -29.91 14.77 -27.74
CA MET A 431 -30.89 15.54 -28.49
C MET A 431 -31.09 16.90 -27.85
N ASN A 432 -31.32 17.93 -28.66
CA ASN A 432 -31.62 19.26 -28.17
C ASN A 432 -33.01 19.30 -27.52
N SER A 433 -33.12 19.93 -26.35
CA SER A 433 -34.37 20.01 -25.58
C SER A 433 -35.41 20.94 -26.19
N GLU A 434 -34.99 21.95 -26.94
CA GLU A 434 -35.84 22.99 -27.54
C GLU A 434 -36.24 22.64 -28.98
N LYS A 435 -35.37 21.95 -29.72
CA LYS A 435 -35.56 21.49 -31.10
C LYS A 435 -35.56 19.97 -31.15
N LYS A 436 -36.74 19.38 -30.99
CA LYS A 436 -36.95 17.93 -31.10
C LYS A 436 -36.30 17.39 -32.38
N ASP A 437 -35.65 16.23 -32.27
CA ASP A 437 -34.97 15.52 -33.35
C ASP A 437 -33.70 16.17 -33.94
N VAL A 438 -33.22 17.28 -33.38
CA VAL A 438 -31.92 17.87 -33.72
C VAL A 438 -30.88 17.52 -32.66
N LYS A 439 -29.68 17.11 -33.09
CA LYS A 439 -28.56 16.82 -32.17
C LYS A 439 -28.09 18.09 -31.47
N ASP A 440 -27.77 17.99 -30.18
CA ASP A 440 -27.39 19.16 -29.37
C ASP A 440 -26.15 19.90 -29.93
N TRP A 441 -25.15 19.15 -30.39
CA TRP A 441 -23.93 19.72 -30.96
C TRP A 441 -24.12 20.41 -32.31
N ILE A 442 -25.21 20.13 -33.04
CA ILE A 442 -25.56 20.87 -34.28
C ILE A 442 -26.11 22.25 -33.92
N VAL A 443 -26.87 22.34 -32.82
CA VAL A 443 -27.46 23.62 -32.36
C VAL A 443 -26.41 24.49 -31.67
N TYR A 444 -25.50 23.90 -30.89
CA TYR A 444 -24.47 24.60 -30.13
C TYR A 444 -23.04 24.12 -30.47
N PRO A 445 -22.59 24.19 -31.73
CA PRO A 445 -21.32 23.60 -32.15
C PRO A 445 -20.11 24.21 -31.43
N ARG A 446 -20.13 25.52 -31.19
CA ARG A 446 -19.03 26.24 -30.51
C ARG A 446 -18.72 25.68 -29.12
N LYS A 447 -19.75 25.31 -28.36
CA LYS A 447 -19.59 24.76 -26.99
C LYS A 447 -18.75 23.47 -26.98
N TYR A 448 -18.86 22.65 -28.02
CA TYR A 448 -18.12 21.38 -28.13
C TYR A 448 -16.74 21.63 -28.71
N VAL A 449 -16.65 22.36 -29.82
CA VAL A 449 -15.40 22.63 -30.54
C VAL A 449 -14.40 23.37 -29.66
N GLU A 450 -14.82 24.38 -28.89
CA GLU A 450 -13.91 25.13 -28.01
C GLU A 450 -13.24 24.25 -26.95
N ASN A 451 -13.97 23.29 -26.38
CA ASN A 451 -13.40 22.35 -25.40
C ASN A 451 -12.49 21.32 -26.06
N GLU A 452 -12.89 20.81 -27.24
CA GLU A 452 -12.11 19.85 -28.02
C GLU A 452 -10.79 20.46 -28.48
N ASP A 453 -10.80 21.70 -28.97
CA ASP A 453 -9.61 22.43 -29.40
C ASP A 453 -8.66 22.71 -28.22
N LYS A 454 -9.20 23.11 -27.05
CA LYS A 454 -8.40 23.27 -25.83
C LYS A 454 -7.69 21.98 -25.43
N ILE A 455 -8.42 20.86 -25.41
CA ILE A 455 -7.84 19.55 -25.08
C ILE A 455 -6.80 19.16 -26.11
N LEU A 456 -7.08 19.36 -27.40
CA LEU A 456 -6.17 19.03 -28.48
C LEU A 456 -4.87 19.82 -28.38
N GLU A 457 -4.96 21.14 -28.19
CA GLU A 457 -3.80 22.02 -28.03
C GLU A 457 -2.97 21.64 -26.80
N PHE A 458 -3.63 21.39 -25.67
CA PHE A 458 -2.96 20.94 -24.46
C PHE A 458 -2.23 19.61 -24.65
N LEU A 459 -2.90 18.60 -25.22
CA LEU A 459 -2.29 17.29 -25.47
C LEU A 459 -1.13 17.38 -26.47
N LYS A 460 -1.17 18.30 -27.43
CA LYS A 460 -0.03 18.62 -28.30
C LYS A 460 1.13 19.25 -27.52
N LYS A 461 0.86 20.23 -26.67
CA LYS A 461 1.88 20.92 -25.84
C LYS A 461 2.63 19.97 -24.92
N ILE A 462 1.95 18.94 -24.40
CA ILE A 462 2.59 17.91 -23.57
C ILE A 462 3.12 16.72 -24.39
N ASP A 463 3.09 16.76 -25.72
CA ASP A 463 3.55 15.67 -26.61
C ASP A 463 2.84 14.32 -26.34
N ALA A 464 1.53 14.37 -26.07
CA ALA A 464 0.71 13.20 -25.78
C ALA A 464 0.01 12.62 -27.02
N ILE A 465 0.20 13.18 -28.21
CA ILE A 465 -0.45 12.73 -29.45
C ILE A 465 0.60 12.10 -30.38
N LYS A 466 0.27 10.94 -30.96
CA LYS A 466 1.07 10.37 -32.06
C LYS A 466 0.75 11.13 -33.34
N ASP A 467 1.73 11.80 -33.92
CA ASP A 467 1.57 12.41 -35.23
C ASP A 467 1.46 11.36 -36.33
N LYS A 468 0.68 11.68 -37.37
CA LYS A 468 0.37 10.80 -38.52
C LYS A 468 1.60 10.35 -39.33
N ASN A 469 2.79 10.92 -39.08
CA ASN A 469 3.97 10.74 -39.92
C ASN A 469 5.15 10.02 -39.28
N GLY A 470 4.98 9.33 -38.14
CA GLY A 470 5.99 8.41 -37.61
C GLY A 470 7.42 8.97 -37.51
N THR A 471 7.56 10.28 -37.31
CA THR A 471 8.86 10.95 -37.22
C THR A 471 9.08 11.32 -35.76
N PHE A 472 10.01 10.59 -35.14
CA PHE A 472 10.54 10.91 -33.83
C PHE A 472 11.39 12.18 -33.94
N PHE A 473 11.23 13.12 -33.01
CA PHE A 473 12.24 14.14 -32.70
C PHE A 473 13.10 13.66 -31.54
#